data_AF-A0A164IAF7-F1
#
_entry.id   AF-A0A164IAF7-F1
#
_cell.length_a   1.000
_cell.length_b   1.000
_cell.length_c   1.000
_cell.angle_alpha   90.00
_cell.angle_beta   90.00
_cell.angle_gamma   90.00
#
_symmetry.space_group_name_H-M   'P 1'
#
loop_
_entity.id
_entity.type
_entity.pdbx_description
1 polymer ?
#
loop_
_entity_poly.entity_id
_entity_poly.type
_entity_poly.pdbx_seq_one_letter_code
_entity_poly.pdbx_strand_id
1 'polypeptide(L)'
;MVWHQADFERLQQNIIAHILMKRRLKQRETIFFAVTDDDDMMLSVLNSSGEVYLERAGTEVKEKLADSLGAFLQQLSVTHAEPSAVL
;
A
#
# COMPACT_ATOMS: atom_id res chain seq x y z
N MET A 1 6.79 3.28 -9.45
CA MET A 1 8.12 3.18 -8.81
C MET A 1 8.84 4.50 -8.97
N VAL A 2 9.58 4.92 -7.95
CA VAL A 2 10.44 6.12 -8.02
C VAL A 2 11.62 5.80 -8.92
N TRP A 3 11.49 6.11 -10.21
CA TRP A 3 12.52 5.80 -11.19
C TRP A 3 13.40 7.03 -11.44
N HIS A 4 12.80 8.23 -11.46
CA HIS A 4 13.50 9.52 -11.51
C HIS A 4 12.84 10.54 -10.58
N GLN A 5 13.46 11.72 -10.40
CA GLN A 5 13.02 12.77 -9.47
C GLN A 5 11.53 13.13 -9.61
N ALA A 6 11.00 13.20 -10.83
CA ALA A 6 9.59 13.49 -11.08
C ALA A 6 8.65 12.43 -10.49
N ASP A 7 9.06 11.16 -10.46
CA ASP A 7 8.26 10.09 -9.85
C ASP A 7 8.27 10.18 -8.33
N PHE A 8 9.37 10.68 -7.75
CA PHE A 8 9.45 10.94 -6.31
C PHE A 8 8.47 12.05 -5.88
N GLU A 9 8.37 13.11 -6.67
CA GLU A 9 7.40 14.20 -6.43
C GLU A 9 5.97 13.69 -6.56
N ARG A 10 5.66 12.90 -7.60
CA ARG A 10 4.35 12.27 -7.78
C ARG A 10 4.01 11.32 -6.63
N LEU A 11 4.97 10.52 -6.18
CA LEU A 11 4.77 9.62 -5.03
C LEU A 11 4.42 10.42 -3.76
N GLN A 12 5.14 11.50 -3.48
CA GLN A 12 4.84 12.37 -2.34
C GLN A 12 3.43 12.97 -2.45
N GLN A 13 3.04 13.47 -3.63
CA GLN A 13 1.69 13.99 -3.86
C GLN A 13 0.62 12.92 -3.62
N ASN A 14 0.85 11.70 -4.09
CA ASN A 14 -0.08 10.58 -3.88
C ASN A 14 -0.19 10.21 -2.40
N ILE A 15 0.93 10.16 -1.67
CA ILE A 15 0.94 9.89 -0.22
C ILE A 15 0.20 11.00 0.54
N ILE A 16 0.44 12.27 0.21
CA ILE A 16 -0.24 13.41 0.83
C ILE A 16 -1.75 13.32 0.58
N ALA A 17 -2.17 13.09 -0.66
CA ALA A 17 -3.58 12.95 -1.01
C ALA A 17 -4.25 11.80 -0.24
N HIS A 18 -3.56 10.66 -0.10
CA HIS A 18 -4.03 9.51 0.66
C HIS A 18 -4.20 9.81 2.15
N ILE A 19 -3.21 10.44 2.79
CA ILE A 19 -3.30 10.83 4.21
C ILE A 19 -4.42 11.86 4.44
N LEU A 20 -4.56 12.85 3.55
CA LEU A 20 -5.66 13.83 3.64
C LEU A 20 -7.04 13.17 3.51
N MET A 21 -7.18 12.18 2.62
CA MET A 21 -8.39 11.37 2.52
C MET A 21 -8.68 10.62 3.83
N LYS A 22 -7.68 9.93 4.40
CA LYS A 22 -7.82 9.20 5.68
C LYS A 22 -8.31 10.11 6.80
N ARG A 23 -7.68 11.29 6.95
CA ARG A 23 -8.09 12.30 7.93
C ARG A 23 -9.53 12.77 7.73
N ARG A 24 -9.92 13.05 6.48
CA ARG A 24 -11.30 13.45 6.14
C ARG A 24 -12.32 12.38 6.54
N LEU A 25 -11.98 11.11 6.34
CA LEU A 25 -12.82 9.95 6.70
C LEU A 25 -12.70 9.55 8.18
N LYS A 26 -11.89 10.26 8.98
CA LYS A 26 -11.58 9.93 10.39
C LYS A 26 -11.02 8.51 10.57
N GLN A 27 -10.25 8.06 9.59
CA GLN A 27 -9.58 6.77 9.60
C GLN A 27 -8.15 6.91 10.12
N ARG A 28 -7.58 5.81 10.59
CA ARG A 28 -6.15 5.80 10.94
C ARG A 28 -5.30 6.04 9.69
N GLU A 29 -4.24 6.82 9.85
CA GLU A 29 -3.34 7.15 8.75
C GLU A 29 -2.52 5.94 8.33
N THR A 30 -2.51 5.65 7.04
CA THR A 30 -1.70 4.60 6.45
C THR A 30 -0.87 5.16 5.30
N ILE A 31 0.22 4.48 4.96
CA ILE A 31 1.06 4.79 3.80
C ILE A 31 1.11 3.54 2.93
N PHE A 32 0.56 3.63 1.71
CA PHE A 32 0.60 2.52 0.76
C PHE A 32 2.02 2.34 0.19
N PHE A 33 2.40 1.09 -0.07
CA PHE A 33 3.72 0.76 -0.63
C PHE A 33 3.68 -0.30 -1.74
N ALA A 34 2.55 -0.99 -1.92
CA ALA A 34 2.33 -1.91 -3.02
C ALA A 34 0.87 -1.89 -3.49
N VAL A 35 0.67 -2.25 -4.75
CA VAL A 35 -0.64 -2.41 -5.38
C VAL A 35 -0.93 -3.90 -5.56
N THR A 36 -2.20 -4.25 -5.72
CA THR A 36 -2.64 -5.59 -6.09
C THR A 36 -3.26 -5.58 -7.49
N ASP A 37 -3.67 -6.75 -8.00
CA ASP A 37 -4.40 -6.85 -9.26
C ASP A 37 -5.86 -6.32 -9.16
N ASP A 38 -6.34 -6.08 -7.93
CA ASP A 38 -7.59 -5.35 -7.66
C ASP A 38 -7.26 -3.87 -7.43
N ASP A 39 -7.75 -3.00 -8.33
CA ASP A 39 -7.50 -1.55 -8.34
C ASP A 39 -7.95 -0.84 -7.05
N ASP A 40 -8.91 -1.42 -6.30
CA ASP A 40 -9.40 -0.86 -5.04
C ASP A 40 -8.56 -1.32 -3.84
N MET A 41 -7.64 -2.26 -4.02
CA MET A 41 -6.91 -2.94 -2.95
C MET A 41 -5.40 -2.66 -3.04
N MET A 42 -4.84 -2.26 -1.91
CA MET A 42 -3.43 -1.91 -1.76
C MET A 42 -2.85 -2.46 -0.46
N LEU A 43 -1.52 -2.58 -0.40
CA LEU A 43 -0.82 -2.88 0.83
C LEU A 43 -0.32 -1.59 1.44
N SER A 44 -0.60 -1.41 2.74
CA SER A 44 -0.25 -0.20 3.45
C SER A 44 0.35 -0.49 4.81
N VAL A 45 1.25 0.41 5.22
CA VAL A 45 1.78 0.46 6.59
C VAL A 45 0.92 1.40 7.42
N LEU A 46 0.51 0.96 8.59
CA LEU A 46 -0.15 1.82 9.58
C LEU A 46 0.87 2.79 10.16
N ASN A 47 0.68 4.10 9.94
CA ASN A 47 1.69 5.13 10.22
C ASN A 47 2.10 5.19 11.70
N SER A 48 1.18 4.86 12.62
CA SER A 48 1.43 4.92 14.06
C SER A 48 2.18 3.73 14.65
N SER A 49 2.09 2.54 14.03
CA SER A 49 2.64 1.30 14.61
C SER A 49 3.67 0.59 13.71
N GLY A 50 3.67 0.87 12.41
CA GLY A 50 4.49 0.15 11.44
C GLY A 50 3.91 -1.20 11.00
N GLU A 51 2.76 -1.61 11.54
CA GLU A 51 2.05 -2.83 11.14
C GLU A 51 1.59 -2.74 9.68
N VAL A 52 1.62 -3.88 8.97
CA VAL A 52 1.26 -3.97 7.55
C VAL A 52 -0.15 -4.51 7.42
N TYR A 53 -0.96 -3.87 6.57
CA TYR A 53 -2.36 -4.21 6.34
C TYR A 53 -2.66 -4.38 4.85
N LEU A 54 -3.63 -5.24 4.56
CA LEU A 54 -4.40 -5.17 3.32
C LEU A 54 -5.46 -4.07 3.47
N GLU A 55 -5.49 -3.15 2.52
CA GLU A 55 -6.30 -1.95 2.58
C GLU A 55 -7.18 -1.82 1.35
N ARG A 56 -8.49 -1.60 1.56
CA ARG A 56 -9.40 -1.12 0.53
C ARG A 56 -9.50 0.40 0.57
N ALA A 57 -9.37 1.04 -0.59
CA ALA A 57 -9.46 2.49 -0.73
C ALA A 57 -10.73 3.05 -0.06
N GLY A 58 -10.57 4.13 0.71
CA GLY A 58 -11.67 4.79 1.42
C GLY A 58 -12.23 4.02 2.63
N THR A 59 -11.64 2.89 3.04
CA THR A 59 -12.09 2.12 4.21
C THR A 59 -11.05 2.06 5.34
N GLU A 60 -11.51 1.81 6.57
CA GLU A 60 -10.63 1.58 7.72
C GLU A 60 -9.96 0.20 7.58
N VAL A 61 -8.66 0.12 7.90
CA VAL A 61 -7.90 -1.13 7.79
C VAL A 61 -8.33 -2.13 8.86
N LYS A 62 -8.49 -3.39 8.45
CA LYS A 62 -8.98 -4.48 9.32
C LYS A 62 -8.11 -5.72 9.25
N GLU A 63 -7.55 -6.02 8.09
CA GLU A 63 -6.78 -7.24 7.86
C GLU A 63 -5.29 -6.97 8.00
N LYS A 64 -4.73 -7.34 9.15
CA LYS A 64 -3.29 -7.23 9.40
C LYS A 64 -2.57 -8.40 8.72
N LEU A 65 -1.53 -8.10 7.97
CA LEU A 65 -0.67 -9.06 7.27
C LEU A 65 0.65 -9.32 8.01
N ALA A 66 1.21 -8.30 8.67
CA ALA A 66 2.45 -8.45 9.44
C ALA A 66 2.58 -7.38 10.54
N ASP A 67 3.40 -7.67 11.56
CA ASP A 67 3.66 -6.73 12.67
C ASP A 67 4.61 -5.58 12.29
N SER A 68 5.34 -5.72 11.18
CA SER A 68 6.21 -4.67 10.66
C SER A 68 6.44 -4.84 9.16
N LEU A 69 6.84 -3.77 8.48
CA LEU A 69 7.27 -3.84 7.07
C LEU A 69 8.42 -4.84 6.88
N GLY A 70 9.38 -4.89 7.81
CA GLY A 70 10.48 -5.85 7.76
C GLY A 70 10.02 -7.30 7.83
N ALA A 71 9.09 -7.60 8.74
CA ALA A 71 8.50 -8.94 8.86
C ALA A 71 7.69 -9.32 7.61
N PHE A 72 7.00 -8.37 6.99
CA PHE A 72 6.29 -8.60 5.74
C PHE A 72 7.24 -8.94 4.59
N LEU A 73 8.32 -8.16 4.42
CA LEU A 73 9.30 -8.37 3.36
C LEU A 73 9.98 -9.76 3.43
N GLN A 74 10.16 -10.31 4.64
CA GLN A 74 10.71 -11.66 4.84
C GLN A 74 9.76 -12.79 4.40
N GLN A 75 8.45 -12.52 4.28
CA GLN A 75 7.46 -13.49 3.82
C GLN A 75 7.35 -13.54 2.29
N LEU A 76 7.92 -12.56 1.58
CA LEU A 76 7.82 -12.47 0.14
C LEU A 76 8.63 -13.57 -0.54
N SER A 77 8.04 -14.16 -1.57
CA SER A 77 8.72 -15.05 -2.51
C SER A 77 8.63 -14.46 -3.90
N VAL A 78 9.72 -14.58 -4.67
CA VAL A 78 9.74 -14.12 -6.06
C VAL A 78 8.99 -15.14 -6.91
N THR A 79 7.94 -14.69 -7.58
CA THR A 79 7.22 -15.49 -8.57
C THR A 79 7.60 -15.02 -9.97
N HIS A 80 7.84 -15.96 -10.87
CA HIS A 80 7.84 -15.67 -12.30
C HIS A 80 6.39 -15.51 -12.75
N ALA A 81 5.96 -14.27 -13.01
CA ALA A 81 4.66 -14.02 -13.62
C ALA A 81 4.73 -14.49 -15.09
N GLU A 82 4.17 -15.66 -15.40
CA GLU A 82 3.76 -15.92 -16.78
C GLU A 82 2.66 -14.91 -17.13
N PRO A 83 2.73 -14.22 -18.28
CA PRO A 83 1.64 -13.34 -18.68
C PRO A 83 0.40 -14.23 -18.87
N SER A 84 -0.59 -14.07 -17.99
CA SER A 84 -1.85 -14.79 -18.09
C SER A 84 -2.44 -14.58 -19.48
N ALA A 85 -2.46 -15.64 -20.28
CA ALA A 85 -3.15 -15.67 -21.55
C ALA A 85 -4.64 -15.46 -21.25
N VAL A 86 -5.14 -14.27 -21.59
CA VAL A 86 -6.57 -14.00 -21.64
C VAL A 86 -7.16 -14.92 -22.72
N LEU A 87 -7.90 -15.94 -22.28
CA LEU A 87 -8.80 -16.74 -23.12
C LEU A 87 -10.07 -15.95 -23.44
#